data_AF-A0A1H1T2E7-F1
#
_entry.id   AF-A0A1H1T2E7-F1
#
_cell.length_a   1.000
_cell.length_b   1.000
_cell.length_c   1.000
_cell.angle_alpha   90.00
_cell.angle_beta   90.00
_cell.angle_gamma   90.00
#
_symmetry.space_group_name_H-M   'P 1'
#
loop_
_entity.id
_entity.type
_entity.pdbx_description
1 polymer ?
#
loop_
_entity_poly.entity_id
_entity_poly.type
_entity_poly.pdbx_seq_one_letter_code
_entity_poly.pdbx_strand_id
1 'polypeptide(L)'
;MLWIKRVLVIAAALLVAALTLVFILENQSHARLQFMTLQSPELPVAFFVALAFIAGGLAGVLLSLYLRARLKFALARNRSELGRCRQELDSLRQKLAETGR
;
A
#
# COMPACT_ATOMS: atom_id res chain seq x y z
N MET A 1 2.38 -10.00 -17.39
CA MET A 1 1.75 -8.77 -16.85
C MET A 1 2.40 -8.22 -15.58
N LEU A 2 2.89 -9.05 -14.64
CA LEU A 2 3.51 -8.55 -13.39
C LEU A 2 4.82 -7.78 -13.61
N TRP A 3 5.64 -8.18 -14.59
CA TRP A 3 6.90 -7.50 -14.89
C TRP A 3 6.69 -6.08 -15.41
N ILE A 4 5.71 -5.87 -16.31
CA ILE A 4 5.35 -4.53 -16.82
C ILE A 4 4.89 -3.62 -15.68
N LYS A 5 4.04 -4.11 -14.77
CA LYS A 5 3.63 -3.34 -13.58
C LYS A 5 4.82 -2.98 -12.70
N ARG A 6 5.78 -3.90 -12.54
CA ARG A 6 6.98 -3.68 -11.73
C ARG A 6 7.90 -2.64 -12.38
N VAL A 7 8.11 -2.73 -13.69
CA VAL A 7 8.88 -1.75 -14.47
C VAL A 7 8.21 -0.38 -14.42
N LEU A 8 6.89 -0.30 -14.57
CA LEU A 8 6.14 0.96 -14.48
C LEU A 8 6.28 1.61 -13.09
N VAL A 9 6.20 0.81 -12.01
CA VAL A 9 6.39 1.30 -10.64
C VAL A 9 7.81 1.81 -10.42
N ILE A 10 8.82 1.08 -10.91
CA ILE A 10 10.23 1.51 -10.82
C ILE A 10 10.45 2.80 -11.62
N ALA A 11 9.90 2.88 -12.83
CA ALA A 11 9.99 4.07 -13.68
C ALA A 11 9.30 5.28 -13.02
N ALA A 12 8.11 5.10 -12.46
CA ALA A 12 7.42 6.15 -11.71
C ALA A 12 8.23 6.59 -10.48
N ALA A 13 8.80 5.65 -9.73
CA ALA A 13 9.64 5.95 -8.57
C ALA A 13 10.91 6.74 -8.98
N LEU A 14 11.57 6.35 -10.08
CA LEU A 14 12.72 7.08 -10.63
C LEU A 14 12.34 8.48 -11.09
N LEU A 15 11.21 8.63 -11.77
CA LEU A 15 10.71 9.92 -12.22
C LEU A 15 10.43 10.85 -11.04
N VAL A 16 9.76 10.33 -10.00
CA VAL A 16 9.53 11.09 -8.78
C VAL A 16 10.84 11.47 -8.10
N ALA A 17 11.80 10.55 -7.99
CA ALA A 17 13.11 10.85 -7.43
C ALA A 17 13.86 11.94 -8.22
N ALA A 18 13.82 11.89 -9.55
CA ALA A 18 14.42 12.90 -10.41
C ALA A 18 13.74 14.28 -10.22
N LEU A 19 12.40 14.32 -10.19
CA LEU A 19 11.66 15.55 -9.90
C LEU A 19 11.99 16.12 -8.52
N THR A 20 12.09 15.26 -7.50
CA THR A 20 12.51 15.68 -6.16
C THR A 20 13.92 16.25 -6.17
N LEU A 21 14.86 15.64 -6.90
CA LEU A 21 16.24 16.12 -6.98
C LEU A 21 16.32 17.51 -7.64
N VAL A 22 15.63 17.69 -8.77
CA VAL A 22 15.53 18.98 -9.47
C VAL A 22 14.86 20.01 -8.57
N PHE A 23 13.79 19.64 -7.88
CA PHE A 23 13.10 20.51 -6.93
C PHE A 23 14.03 20.97 -5.81
N ILE A 24 14.81 20.06 -5.22
CA ILE A 24 15.78 20.38 -4.16
C ILE A 24 16.84 21.34 -4.68
N LEU A 25 17.35 21.11 -5.89
CA LEU A 25 18.43 21.90 -6.48
C LEU A 25 17.97 23.31 -6.86
N GLU A 26 16.77 23.45 -7.41
CA GLU A 26 16.20 24.74 -7.81
C GLU A 26 15.72 25.55 -6.59
N ASN A 27 15.25 24.88 -5.54
CA ASN A 27 14.67 25.50 -4.35
C ASN A 27 15.60 25.41 -3.13
N GLN A 28 16.89 25.74 -3.33
CA GLN A 28 17.87 25.90 -2.24
C GLN A 28 17.68 27.19 -1.43
N SER A 29 16.74 28.05 -1.83
CA SER A 29 16.39 29.25 -1.09
C SER A 29 15.87 28.88 0.31
N HIS A 30 16.42 29.57 1.32
CA HIS A 30 15.98 29.42 2.69
C HIS A 30 14.57 30.02 2.84
N ALA A 31 13.64 29.22 3.36
CA ALA A 31 12.29 29.68 3.65
C ALA A 31 11.96 29.46 5.12
N ARG A 32 11.24 30.42 5.68
CA ARG A 32 10.67 30.33 7.03
C ARG A 32 9.18 30.04 6.89
N LEU A 33 8.71 28.91 7.44
CA LEU A 33 7.29 28.61 7.49
C LEU A 33 6.67 29.31 8.71
N GLN A 34 5.70 30.19 8.46
CA GLN A 34 4.91 30.83 9.50
C GLN A 34 3.63 30.02 9.73
N PHE A 35 3.50 29.45 10.92
CA PHE A 35 2.32 28.71 11.38
C PHE A 35 1.57 29.53 12.43
N MET A 36 0.83 30.55 12.00
CA MET A 36 0.06 31.44 12.89
C MET A 36 0.97 32.03 14.01
N THR A 37 1.04 31.41 15.19
CA THR A 37 1.93 31.78 16.32
C THR A 37 3.26 31.02 16.38
N LEU A 38 3.41 29.92 15.66
CA LEU A 38 4.61 29.10 15.59
C LEU A 38 5.42 29.44 14.34
N GLN A 39 6.74 29.43 14.44
CA GLN A 39 7.64 29.63 13.30
C GLN A 39 8.57 28.44 13.18
N SER A 40 8.78 27.96 11.95
CA SER A 40 9.83 26.97 11.70
C SER A 40 11.21 27.64 11.71
N PRO A 41 12.28 26.88 11.97
CA PRO A 41 13.63 27.29 11.61
C PRO A 41 13.73 27.59 10.11
N GLU A 42 14.70 28.43 9.74
CA GLU A 42 14.99 28.75 8.33
C GLU A 42 15.72 27.59 7.67
N LEU A 43 14.94 26.74 7.02
CA LEU A 43 15.44 25.59 6.27
C LEU A 43 15.12 25.78 4.79
N PRO A 44 15.89 25.16 3.89
CA PRO A 44 15.55 25.15 2.48
C PRO A 44 14.13 24.60 2.27
N VAL A 45 13.34 25.21 1.38
CA VAL A 45 11.98 24.73 1.02
C VAL A 45 12.00 23.25 0.65
N ALA A 46 13.05 22.86 -0.07
CA ALA A 46 13.43 21.51 -0.41
C ALA A 46 13.29 20.51 0.75
N PHE A 47 13.73 20.88 1.96
CA PHE A 47 13.69 20.02 3.14
C PHE A 47 12.25 19.70 3.57
N PHE A 48 11.40 20.72 3.64
CA PHE A 48 10.01 20.54 4.05
C PHE A 48 9.22 19.69 3.05
N VAL A 49 9.44 19.92 1.75
CA VAL A 49 8.77 19.14 0.69
C VAL A 49 9.28 17.70 0.68
N ALA A 50 10.58 17.48 0.82
CA ALA A 50 11.15 16.14 0.92
C ALA A 50 10.61 15.38 2.15
N LEU A 51 10.51 16.04 3.31
CA LEU A 51 9.95 15.46 4.52
C LEU A 51 8.47 15.08 4.33
N ALA A 52 7.66 15.96 3.75
CA ALA A 52 6.27 15.69 3.44
C ALA A 52 6.12 14.52 2.45
N PHE A 53 6.99 14.46 1.45
CA PHE A 53 7.02 13.36 0.48
C PHE A 53 7.35 12.02 1.14
N ILE A 54 8.39 11.97 1.98
CA ILE A 54 8.78 10.77 2.72
C ILE A 54 7.65 10.34 3.66
N ALA A 55 7.06 11.28 4.40
CA ALA A 55 5.94 11.02 5.30
C ALA A 55 4.72 10.47 4.54
N GLY A 56 4.37 11.06 3.39
CA GLY A 56 3.30 10.59 2.52
C GLY A 56 3.58 9.18 1.96
N GLY A 57 4.82 8.92 1.54
CA GLY A 57 5.25 7.60 1.07
C GLY A 57 5.14 6.53 2.16
N LEU A 58 5.65 6.82 3.37
CA LEU A 58 5.53 5.93 4.53
C LEU A 58 4.07 5.67 4.89
N ALA A 59 3.24 6.72 4.95
CA ALA A 59 1.81 6.59 5.21
C ALA A 59 1.11 5.71 4.16
N GLY A 60 1.45 5.88 2.87
CA GLY A 60 0.93 5.06 1.78
C GLY A 60 1.32 3.58 1.92
N VAL A 61 2.58 3.29 2.25
CA VAL A 61 3.06 1.91 2.48
C VAL A 61 2.33 1.29 3.67
N LEU A 62 2.25 1.99 4.79
CA LEU A 62 1.55 1.53 6.00
C LEU A 62 0.06 1.25 5.73
N LEU A 63 -0.62 2.16 5.02
CA LEU A 63 -2.02 1.96 4.64
C LEU A 63 -2.19 0.76 3.72
N SER A 64 -1.28 0.56 2.76
CA SER A 64 -1.33 -0.58 1.86
C SER A 64 -1.12 -1.92 2.59
N LEU A 65 -0.22 -1.95 3.58
CA LEU A 65 0.02 -3.12 4.43
C LEU A 65 -1.22 -3.44 5.26
N TYR A 66 -1.81 -2.42 5.88
CA TYR A 66 -3.04 -2.55 6.67
C TYR A 66 -4.20 -3.11 5.84
N LEU A 67 -4.46 -2.53 4.66
CA LEU A 67 -5.53 -3.00 3.77
C LEU A 67 -5.32 -4.44 3.30
N ARG A 68 -4.07 -4.80 2.96
CA ARG A 68 -3.73 -6.19 2.56
C ARG A 68 -3.91 -7.16 3.71
N ALA A 69 -3.50 -6.80 4.92
CA ALA A 69 -3.69 -7.64 6.10
C ALA A 69 -5.18 -7.88 6.34
N ARG A 70 -5.99 -6.82 6.36
CA ARG A 70 -7.45 -6.91 6.53
C ARG A 70 -8.09 -7.81 5.48
N LEU A 71 -7.70 -7.65 4.21
CA LEU A 71 -8.24 -8.45 3.11
C LEU A 71 -7.85 -9.93 3.25
N LYS A 72 -6.59 -10.23 3.62
CA LYS A 72 -6.16 -11.61 3.90
C LYS A 72 -6.95 -12.25 5.02
N PHE A 73 -7.21 -11.54 6.12
CA PHE A 73 -8.02 -12.06 7.21
C PHE A 73 -9.46 -12.34 6.79
N ALA A 74 -10.08 -11.42 6.03
CA ALA A 74 -11.43 -11.65 5.49
C ALA A 74 -11.47 -12.87 4.55
N LEU A 75 -10.45 -13.03 3.71
CA LEU A 75 -10.35 -14.13 2.75
C LEU A 75 -10.08 -15.48 3.46
N ALA A 76 -9.27 -15.48 4.52
CA ALA A 76 -9.05 -16.65 5.37
C ALA A 76 -10.35 -17.13 6.02
N ARG A 77 -11.20 -16.21 6.47
CA ARG A 77 -12.52 -16.53 7.03
C ARG A 77 -13.41 -17.22 5.99
N ASN A 78 -13.57 -16.62 4.80
CA ASN A 78 -14.39 -17.23 3.73
C ASN A 78 -13.84 -18.59 3.26
N ARG A 79 -12.51 -18.77 3.26
CA ARG A 79 -11.89 -20.05 2.87
C ARG A 79 -12.25 -21.19 3.83
N SER A 80 -12.44 -20.89 5.12
CA SER A 80 -12.89 -21.89 6.09
C SER A 80 -14.33 -22.35 5.85
N GLU A 81 -15.22 -21.44 5.41
CA GLU A 81 -16.60 -21.78 5.07
C GLU A 81 -16.69 -22.67 3.81
N LEU A 82 -15.90 -22.35 2.79
CA LEU A 82 -15.78 -23.20 1.59
C LEU A 82 -15.30 -24.61 1.92
N GLY A 83 -14.42 -24.76 2.92
CA GLY A 83 -13.95 -26.07 3.39
C GLY A 83 -15.07 -26.92 3.98
N ARG A 84 -15.95 -26.31 4.79
CA ARG A 84 -17.11 -27.00 5.40
C ARG A 84 -18.15 -27.41 4.37
N CYS A 85 -18.52 -26.49 3.48
CA CYS A 85 -19.50 -26.76 2.43
C CYS A 85 -19.01 -27.88 1.49
N ARG A 86 -17.70 -27.95 1.23
CA ARG A 86 -17.11 -29.04 0.45
C ARG A 86 -17.20 -30.39 1.17
N GLN A 87 -16.95 -30.43 2.49
CA GLN A 87 -17.11 -31.64 3.28
C GLN A 87 -18.56 -32.13 3.33
N GLU A 88 -19.52 -31.21 3.43
CA GLU A 88 -20.95 -31.55 3.36
C GLU A 88 -21.30 -32.20 2.02
N LEU A 89 -20.86 -31.62 0.90
CA LEU A 89 -21.08 -32.21 -0.43
C LEU A 89 -20.48 -33.61 -0.57
N ASP A 90 -19.29 -33.84 -0.03
CA ASP A 90 -18.64 -35.16 -0.09
C ASP A 90 -19.39 -36.19 0.78
N SER A 91 -19.89 -35.78 1.96
CA SER A 91 -20.71 -36.64 2.82
C SER A 91 -22.07 -36.99 2.18
N LEU A 92 -22.68 -36.04 1.46
CA LEU A 92 -23.93 -36.26 0.74
C LEU A 92 -23.73 -37.20 -0.44
N ARG A 93 -22.63 -37.05 -1.19
CA ARG A 93 -22.26 -37.99 -2.27
C ARG A 93 -22.07 -39.41 -1.76
N GLN A 94 -21.42 -39.59 -0.61
CA GLN A 94 -21.27 -40.92 0.00
C GLN A 94 -22.62 -41.53 0.39
N LYS A 95 -23.49 -40.78 1.09
CA LYS A 95 -24.84 -41.27 1.43
C LYS A 95 -25.66 -41.65 0.22
N LEU A 96 -25.57 -40.88 -0.87
CA LEU A 96 -26.29 -41.17 -2.12
C LEU A 96 -25.74 -42.43 -2.81
N ALA A 97 -24.42 -42.67 -2.74
CA ALA A 97 -23.80 -43.89 -3.24
C ALA A 97 -24.13 -45.14 -2.41
N GLU A 98 -24.36 -44.98 -1.10
CA GLU A 98 -24.79 -46.06 -0.21
C GLU A 98 -26.27 -46.38 -0.36
N THR A 99 -27.13 -45.37 -0.58
CA THR A 99 -28.58 -45.54 -0.75
C THR A 99 -28.97 -46.12 -2.12
N GLY A 100 -28.08 -46.00 -3.12
CA GLY A 100 -28.28 -46.55 -4.46
C GLY A 100 -27.79 -48.00 -4.64
N ARG A 101 -27.28 -48.64 -3.59
CA ARG A 101 -26.93 -50.07 -3.53
C ARG A 101 -28.00 -50.84 -2.78
#